data_AF-A0A9P8F996-F1
#
_entry.id   AF-A0A9P8F996-F1
#
_cell.length_a   1.000
_cell.length_b   1.000
_cell.length_c   1.000
_cell.angle_alpha   90.00
_cell.angle_beta   90.00
_cell.angle_gamma   90.00
#
_symmetry.space_group_name_H-M   'P 1'
#
loop_
_entity.id
_entity.type
_entity.pdbx_description
1 polymer ?
#
loop_
_entity_poly.entity_id
_entity_poly.type
_entity_poly.pdbx_seq_one_letter_code
_entity_poly.pdbx_strand_id
1 'polypeptide(L)'
;MLSRAARPTARAGLAALRPQAPNAANFATLREIEGRLKSIRNIEKITKTMKIVASTKLTRAQRAMTSSRAYGQASQQVFEEAETKPVEAEGKTLLVVCSSDKGLCGGIHSGLSRYVRRE
;
A
#
# COMPACT_ATOMS: atom_id res chain seq x y z
N MET A 1 -12.02 -28.12 81.43
CA MET A 1 -13.23 -28.89 81.78
C MET A 1 -14.43 -28.23 81.11
N LEU A 2 -15.09 -29.00 80.24
CA LEU A 2 -16.50 -28.91 79.81
C LEU A 2 -17.06 -27.53 79.39
N SER A 3 -17.27 -27.34 78.09
CA SER A 3 -18.64 -27.13 77.60
C SER A 3 -18.76 -27.46 76.12
N ARG A 4 -19.70 -28.38 75.84
CA ARG A 4 -20.20 -28.74 74.52
C ARG A 4 -21.09 -27.62 73.99
N ALA A 5 -20.92 -27.24 72.72
CA ALA A 5 -21.99 -26.62 71.95
C ALA A 5 -22.08 -27.31 70.58
N ALA A 6 -23.32 -27.60 70.21
CA ALA A 6 -23.72 -28.53 69.17
C ALA A 6 -23.56 -27.98 67.74
N ARG A 7 -23.37 -28.92 66.80
CA ARG A 7 -23.61 -28.79 65.35
C ARG A 7 -25.07 -28.31 65.10
N PRO A 8 -25.43 -27.64 63.97
CA PRO A 8 -25.41 -28.32 62.67
C PRO A 8 -25.35 -27.47 61.38
N THR A 9 -25.33 -28.23 60.27
CA THR A 9 -25.85 -27.93 58.92
C THR A 9 -25.03 -27.07 57.97
N ALA A 10 -24.47 -27.78 56.99
CA ALA A 10 -24.16 -27.28 55.67
C ALA A 10 -25.29 -26.41 55.12
N ARG A 11 -24.96 -25.21 54.65
CA ARG A 11 -25.70 -24.53 53.60
C ARG A 11 -24.86 -24.60 52.34
N ALA A 12 -25.19 -25.57 51.50
CA ALA A 12 -24.94 -25.50 50.08
C ALA A 12 -25.60 -24.23 49.55
N GLY A 13 -24.78 -23.20 49.31
CA GLY A 13 -25.19 -22.02 48.56
C GLY A 13 -25.21 -22.36 47.08
N LEU A 14 -26.31 -22.99 46.64
CA LEU A 14 -26.75 -22.89 45.26
C LEU A 14 -27.09 -21.42 44.96
N ALA A 15 -26.90 -21.05 43.70
CA ALA A 15 -27.42 -19.85 43.05
C ALA A 15 -26.63 -18.54 43.29
N ALA A 16 -25.63 -18.33 42.43
CA ALA A 16 -25.75 -17.23 41.47
C ALA A 16 -25.00 -17.61 40.18
N LEU A 17 -25.64 -18.45 39.35
CA LEU A 17 -25.45 -18.35 37.90
C LEU A 17 -25.89 -16.92 37.54
N ARG A 18 -24.96 -15.97 37.57
CA ARG A 18 -25.17 -14.68 36.94
C ARG A 18 -25.45 -14.98 35.48
N PRO A 19 -26.63 -14.63 34.93
CA PRO A 19 -26.77 -14.64 33.49
C PRO A 19 -25.70 -13.67 32.96
N GLN A 20 -24.69 -14.19 32.27
CA GLN A 20 -23.87 -13.36 31.40
C GLN A 20 -24.86 -12.69 30.46
N ALA A 21 -24.98 -11.37 30.58
CA ALA A 21 -25.80 -10.60 29.67
C ALA A 21 -25.39 -10.98 28.24
N PRO A 22 -26.34 -11.32 27.34
CA PRO A 22 -26.02 -11.65 25.98
C PRO A 22 -25.31 -10.44 25.37
N ASN A 23 -24.10 -10.69 24.87
CA ASN A 23 -23.21 -9.79 24.12
C ASN A 23 -23.78 -8.39 23.91
N ALA A 24 -23.29 -7.42 24.71
CA ALA A 24 -23.43 -6.01 24.38
C ALA A 24 -22.96 -5.84 22.94
N ALA A 25 -23.92 -5.47 22.10
CA ALA A 25 -23.94 -5.62 20.67
C ALA A 25 -22.62 -5.36 19.91
N ASN A 26 -22.48 -6.06 18.78
CA ASN A 26 -21.59 -5.80 17.65
C ASN A 26 -21.77 -4.41 16.98
N PHE A 27 -22.18 -3.37 17.72
CA PHE A 27 -22.21 -2.01 17.21
C PHE A 27 -20.84 -1.37 17.45
N ALA A 28 -20.20 -0.92 16.37
CA ALA A 28 -19.04 -0.06 16.46
C ALA A 28 -19.36 1.09 17.43
N THR A 29 -18.60 1.21 18.50
CA THR A 29 -18.84 2.26 19.50
C THR A 29 -18.66 3.63 18.82
N LEU A 30 -19.42 4.65 19.23
CA LEU A 30 -19.29 6.01 18.66
C LEU A 30 -17.83 6.49 18.65
N ARG A 31 -17.06 6.08 19.66
CA ARG A 31 -15.62 6.33 19.79
C ARG A 31 -14.78 5.69 18.68
N GLU A 32 -15.08 4.46 18.26
CA GLU A 32 -14.39 3.81 17.14
C GLU A 32 -14.65 4.51 15.81
N ILE A 33 -15.91 4.91 15.58
CA ILE A 33 -16.30 5.65 14.36
C ILE A 33 -15.55 6.99 14.30
N GLU A 34 -15.52 7.73 15.41
CA GLU A 34 -14.77 8.98 15.52
C GLU A 34 -13.27 8.78 15.25
N GLY A 35 -12.68 7.72 15.81
CA GLY A 35 -11.30 7.34 15.55
C GLY A 35 -11.00 7.07 14.07
N ARG A 36 -11.88 6.32 13.39
CA ARG A 36 -11.76 6.05 11.95
C ARG A 36 -11.89 7.31 11.12
N LEU A 37 -12.85 8.19 11.43
CA LEU A 37 -13.02 9.47 10.73
C LEU A 37 -11.77 10.35 10.84
N LYS A 38 -11.15 10.41 12.03
CA LYS A 38 -9.90 11.15 12.22
C LYS A 38 -8.77 10.58 11.36
N SER A 39 -8.63 9.26 11.32
CA SER A 39 -7.62 8.59 10.48
C SER A 39 -7.82 8.85 8.99
N ILE A 40 -9.06 8.70 8.50
CA ILE A 40 -9.40 8.92 7.08
C ILE A 40 -9.10 10.37 6.68
N ARG A 41 -9.47 11.36 7.51
CA ARG A 41 -9.16 12.78 7.25
C ARG A 41 -7.65 13.04 7.20
N ASN A 42 -6.85 12.32 7.98
CA ASN A 42 -5.39 12.44 7.92
C ASN A 42 -4.82 11.82 6.63
N ILE A 43 -5.28 10.63 6.25
CA ILE A 43 -4.90 9.96 5.00
C ILE A 43 -5.28 10.83 3.79
N GLU A 44 -6.46 11.46 3.80
CA GLU A 44 -6.92 12.38 2.77
C GLU A 44 -5.97 13.58 2.62
N LYS A 45 -5.57 14.21 3.73
CA LYS A 45 -4.60 15.34 3.71
C LYS A 45 -3.26 14.91 3.14
N ILE A 46 -2.72 13.77 3.57
CA ILE A 46 -1.44 13.24 3.06
C ILE A 46 -1.55 12.99 1.56
N THR A 47 -2.64 12.37 1.11
CA THR A 47 -2.89 12.06 -0.30
C THR A 47 -3.00 13.33 -1.14
N LYS A 48 -3.68 14.36 -0.64
CA LYS A 48 -3.80 15.67 -1.32
C LYS A 48 -2.43 16.33 -1.49
N THR A 49 -1.59 16.31 -0.46
CA THR A 49 -0.22 16.81 -0.54
C THR A 49 0.62 15.99 -1.52
N MET A 50 0.53 14.65 -1.46
CA MET A 50 1.23 13.76 -2.39
C MET A 50 0.83 14.02 -3.84
N LYS A 51 -0.45 14.29 -4.13
CA LYS A 51 -0.92 14.66 -5.47
C LYS A 51 -0.21 15.91 -6.00
N ILE A 52 -0.08 16.94 -5.17
CA ILE A 52 0.62 18.18 -5.55
C ILE A 52 2.10 17.89 -5.79
N VAL A 53 2.77 17.18 -4.87
CA VAL A 53 4.19 16.82 -5.01
C VAL A 53 4.45 15.99 -6.27
N ALA A 54 3.60 15.01 -6.55
CA ALA A 54 3.70 14.18 -7.74
C ALA A 54 3.50 15.00 -9.02
N SER A 55 2.51 15.89 -9.03
CA SER A 55 2.26 16.80 -10.16
C SER A 55 3.47 17.70 -10.42
N THR A 56 4.06 18.31 -9.39
CA THR A 56 5.26 19.15 -9.55
C THR A 56 6.44 18.36 -10.10
N LYS A 57 6.67 17.13 -9.61
CA LYS A 57 7.72 16.24 -10.11
C LYS A 57 7.49 15.85 -11.57
N LEU A 58 6.25 15.54 -11.95
CA LEU A 58 5.88 15.21 -13.32
C LEU A 58 6.16 16.41 -14.25
N THR A 59 5.72 17.61 -13.87
CA THR A 59 5.97 18.83 -14.66
C THR A 59 7.46 19.08 -14.85
N ARG A 60 8.28 18.87 -13.81
CA ARG A 60 9.75 18.98 -13.92
C ARG A 60 10.33 17.94 -14.88
N ALA A 61 9.89 16.69 -14.77
CA ALA A 61 10.34 15.61 -15.65
C ALA A 61 9.94 15.84 -17.11
N GLN A 62 8.71 16.33 -17.35
CA GLN A 62 8.24 16.70 -18.68
C GLN A 62 9.09 17.80 -19.31
N ARG A 63 9.43 18.84 -18.56
CA ARG A 63 10.32 19.91 -19.06
C ARG A 63 11.70 19.38 -19.46
N ALA A 64 12.30 18.52 -18.63
CA ALA A 64 13.58 17.89 -18.94
C ALA A 64 13.49 16.91 -20.14
N MET A 65 12.36 16.22 -20.29
CA MET A 65 12.10 15.35 -21.44
C MET A 65 12.02 16.16 -22.73
N THR A 66 11.36 17.33 -22.73
CA THR A 66 11.25 18.19 -23.91
C THR A 66 12.62 18.64 -24.41
N SER A 67 13.51 19.09 -23.53
CA SER A 67 14.88 19.46 -23.93
C SER A 67 15.69 18.27 -24.42
N SER A 68 15.55 17.11 -23.76
CA SER A 68 16.29 15.90 -24.14
C SER A 68 15.81 15.31 -25.46
N ARG A 69 14.53 15.50 -25.82
CA ARG A 69 13.95 14.97 -27.07
C ARG A 69 14.61 15.56 -28.31
N ALA A 70 14.93 16.86 -28.31
CA ALA A 70 15.62 17.51 -29.41
C ALA A 70 17.02 16.91 -29.65
N TYR A 71 17.76 16.66 -28.57
CA TYR A 71 19.06 16.00 -28.65
C TYR A 71 18.95 14.56 -29.15
N GLY A 72 17.98 13.79 -28.64
CA GLY A 72 17.75 12.41 -29.07
C GLY A 72 17.41 12.31 -30.56
N GLN A 73 16.64 13.25 -31.10
CA GLN A 73 16.32 13.30 -32.53
C GLN A 73 17.56 13.55 -33.39
N ALA A 74 18.39 14.52 -33.02
CA ALA A 74 19.64 14.79 -33.74
C ALA A 74 20.61 13.60 -33.68
N SER A 75 20.74 12.97 -32.50
CA SER A 75 21.58 11.77 -32.34
C SER A 75 21.08 10.59 -33.18
N GLN A 76 19.77 10.43 -33.29
CA GLN A 76 19.15 9.39 -34.11
C GLN A 76 19.42 9.62 -35.60
N GLN A 77 19.30 10.87 -36.07
CA GLN A 77 19.62 11.24 -37.45
C GLN A 77 21.08 10.91 -37.80
N VAL A 78 22.02 11.28 -36.92
CA VAL A 78 23.44 10.96 -37.13
C VAL A 78 23.69 9.45 -37.17
N PHE A 79 23.00 8.67 -36.31
CA PHE A 79 23.12 7.22 -36.31
C PHE A 79 22.58 6.58 -37.59
N GLU A 80 21.46 7.09 -38.12
CA GLU A 80 20.88 6.64 -39.38
C GLU A 80 21.78 6.96 -40.57
N GLU A 81 22.37 8.16 -40.61
CA GLU A 81 23.34 8.58 -41.64
C GLU A 81 24.67 7.82 -41.57
N ALA A 82 25.05 7.33 -40.40
CA ALA A 82 26.28 6.58 -40.21
C ALA A 82 26.24 5.14 -40.78
N GLU A 83 25.09 4.69 -41.31
CA GLU A 83 24.85 3.36 -41.90
C GLU A 83 25.38 2.18 -41.04
N THR A 84 25.42 2.36 -39.71
CA THR A 84 25.94 1.33 -38.82
C THR A 84 24.99 0.14 -38.81
N LYS A 85 25.39 -0.96 -39.44
CA LYS A 85 24.62 -2.20 -39.42
C LYS A 85 24.47 -2.67 -37.96
N PRO A 86 23.24 -2.94 -37.48
CA PRO A 86 23.09 -3.57 -36.18
C PRO A 86 23.83 -4.91 -36.23
N VAL A 87 24.64 -5.18 -35.21
CA VAL A 87 25.32 -6.46 -35.08
C VAL A 87 24.23 -7.51 -34.91
N GLU A 88 24.04 -8.36 -35.92
CA GLU A 88 23.12 -9.49 -35.84
C GLU A 88 23.65 -10.45 -34.77
N ALA A 89 23.17 -10.28 -33.55
CA ALA A 89 23.55 -11.12 -32.44
C ALA A 89 22.71 -12.40 -32.50
N GLU A 90 23.25 -13.43 -33.14
CA GLU A 90 22.78 -14.81 -32.93
C GLU A 90 23.08 -15.18 -31.47
N GLY A 91 22.11 -15.01 -30.58
CA GLY A 91 22.35 -15.16 -29.14
C GLY A 91 21.10 -15.02 -28.26
N LYS A 92 21.32 -15.06 -26.95
CA LYS A 92 20.28 -14.90 -25.93
C LYS A 92 19.81 -13.43 -25.89
N THR A 93 18.49 -13.21 -25.96
CA THR A 93 17.88 -11.89 -25.79
C THR A 93 18.03 -11.42 -24.35
N LEU A 94 18.62 -10.23 -24.15
CA LEU A 94 18.68 -9.56 -22.85
C LEU A 94 17.55 -8.52 -22.76
N LEU A 95 16.63 -8.73 -21.82
CA LEU A 95 15.57 -7.77 -21.50
C LEU A 95 16.05 -6.84 -20.38
N VAL A 96 16.25 -5.55 -20.70
CA VAL A 96 16.55 -4.50 -19.71
C VAL A 96 15.28 -3.71 -19.41
N VAL A 97 14.79 -3.80 -18.18
CA VAL A 97 13.52 -3.19 -17.78
C VAL A 97 13.77 -2.09 -16.76
N CYS A 98 13.38 -0.86 -17.11
CA CYS A 98 13.49 0.30 -16.23
C CYS A 98 12.14 0.57 -15.54
N SER A 99 12.14 0.62 -14.20
CA SER A 99 10.96 0.95 -13.40
C SER A 99 11.27 1.99 -12.31
N SER A 100 10.25 2.48 -11.62
CA SER A 100 10.42 3.41 -10.50
C SER A 100 10.61 2.68 -9.16
N ASP A 101 11.29 3.33 -8.22
CA ASP A 101 11.58 2.83 -6.86
C ASP A 101 10.43 3.06 -5.87
N LYS A 102 9.59 4.09 -6.10
CA LYS A 102 8.47 4.43 -5.21
C LYS A 102 7.21 3.61 -5.49
N GLY A 103 6.53 3.20 -4.40
CA GLY A 103 5.20 2.62 -4.41
C GLY A 103 4.07 3.66 -4.58
N LEU A 104 2.82 3.21 -4.45
CA LEU A 104 1.60 4.03 -4.70
C LEU A 104 1.58 4.65 -6.12
N CYS A 105 2.19 3.96 -7.08
CA CYS A 105 2.30 4.36 -8.49
C CYS A 105 1.10 3.90 -9.35
N GLY A 106 0.01 3.49 -8.72
CA GLY A 106 -1.16 2.91 -9.41
C GLY A 106 -0.83 1.56 -10.04
N GLY A 107 -1.26 1.37 -11.29
CA GLY A 107 -1.11 0.11 -12.02
C GLY A 107 0.21 -0.07 -12.78
N ILE A 108 1.12 0.91 -12.79
CA ILE A 108 2.27 0.95 -13.70
C ILE A 108 3.19 -0.27 -13.51
N HIS A 109 3.63 -0.55 -12.29
CA HIS A 109 4.53 -1.68 -12.02
C HIS A 109 3.90 -3.03 -12.37
N SER A 110 2.61 -3.18 -12.06
CA SER A 110 1.86 -4.41 -12.38
C SER A 110 1.65 -4.60 -13.89
N GLY A 111 1.46 -3.51 -14.63
CA GLY A 111 1.35 -3.53 -16.09
C GLY A 111 2.69 -3.90 -16.72
N LEU A 112 3.77 -3.25 -16.28
CA LEU A 112 5.13 -3.50 -16.74
C LEU A 112 5.55 -4.96 -16.48
N SER A 113 5.34 -5.47 -15.27
CA SER A 113 5.71 -6.85 -14.94
C SER A 113 4.91 -7.88 -15.76
N ARG A 114 3.61 -7.62 -16.01
CA ARG A 114 2.82 -8.50 -16.87
C ARG A 114 3.26 -8.47 -18.33
N TYR A 115 3.65 -7.30 -18.84
CA TYR A 115 4.16 -7.17 -20.20
C TYR A 115 5.48 -7.92 -20.36
N VAL A 116 6.44 -7.67 -19.47
CA VAL A 116 7.76 -8.32 -19.49
C VAL A 116 7.71 -9.83 -19.34
N ARG A 117 6.71 -10.37 -18.63
CA ARG A 117 6.53 -11.82 -18.48
C ARG A 117 5.94 -12.52 -19.72
N ARG A 118 5.37 -11.75 -20.66
CA ARG A 118 4.75 -12.29 -21.88
C ARG A 118 5.73 -12.37 -23.03
N GLU A 119 6.69 -11.46 -23.07
CA GLU A 119 7.90 -11.54 -23.89
C GLU A 119 8.81 -12.67 -23.37
#